data_AF-A0A4X2K4I0-F1
#
_entry.id   AF-A0A4X2K4I0-F1
#
_cell.length_a   1.000
_cell.length_b   1.000
_cell.length_c   1.000
_cell.angle_alpha   90.00
_cell.angle_beta   90.00
_cell.angle_gamma   90.00
#
_symmetry.space_group_name_H-M   'P 1'
#
loop_
_entity.id
_entity.type
_entity.pdbx_description
1 polymer ?
#
loop_
_entity_poly.entity_id
_entity_poly.type
_entity_poly.pdbx_seq_one_letter_code
_entity_poly.pdbx_strand_id
1 'polypeptide(L)' 'QKQESSVESNLSLMQHLMEQLKLEAWVERIKVSQGAAELQQYCMQDACKDALLVGVPTGSNSFQEPRSCALL' A
#
# COMPACT_ATOMS: atom_id res chain seq x y z
N GLN A 1 -17.98 42.22 11.07
CA GLN A 1 -17.83 41.85 9.64
C GLN A 1 -16.62 40.97 9.30
N LYS A 2 -15.33 41.36 9.42
CA LYS A 2 -14.22 40.44 9.05
C LYS A 2 -14.06 39.24 10.02
N GLN A 3 -14.45 39.41 11.27
CA GLN A 3 -14.33 38.37 12.30
C GLN A 3 -15.48 37.36 12.28
N GLU A 4 -16.69 37.76 11.86
CA GLU A 4 -17.85 36.85 11.70
C GLU A 4 -17.67 35.88 10.53
N SER A 5 -17.17 36.37 9.38
CA SER A 5 -16.89 35.53 8.20
C SER A 5 -15.85 34.43 8.48
N SER A 6 -14.87 34.69 9.36
CA SER A 6 -13.88 33.69 9.78
C SER A 6 -14.46 32.67 10.77
N VAL A 7 -15.50 33.01 11.52
CA VAL A 7 -16.14 32.09 12.47
C VAL A 7 -17.10 31.16 11.71
N GLU A 8 -17.83 31.68 10.73
CA GLU A 8 -18.69 30.90 9.83
C GLU A 8 -17.90 29.87 9.01
N SER A 9 -16.71 30.23 8.51
CA SER A 9 -15.84 29.30 7.78
C SER A 9 -15.24 28.22 8.68
N ASN A 10 -14.90 28.54 9.94
CA ASN A 10 -14.42 27.54 10.89
C ASN A 10 -15.54 26.60 11.33
N LEU A 11 -16.78 27.10 11.46
CA LEU A 11 -17.94 26.28 11.79
C LEU A 11 -18.24 25.26 10.69
N SER A 12 -18.20 25.67 9.42
CA SER A 12 -18.43 24.74 8.29
C SER A 12 -17.34 23.68 8.19
N LEU A 13 -16.07 24.05 8.42
CA LEU A 13 -14.96 23.09 8.48
C LEU A 13 -15.16 22.07 9.61
N MET A 14 -15.58 22.54 10.79
CA MET A 14 -15.86 21.66 11.93
C MET A 14 -17.03 20.70 11.64
N GLN A 15 -18.08 21.19 10.98
CA GLN A 15 -19.21 20.35 10.56
C GLN A 15 -18.75 19.24 9.60
N HIS A 16 -17.99 19.59 8.56
CA HIS A 16 -17.43 18.59 7.64
C HIS A 16 -16.51 17.59 8.33
N LEU A 17 -15.66 18.05 9.26
CA LEU A 17 -14.80 17.16 10.04
C LEU A 17 -15.61 16.19 10.90
N MET A 18 -16.69 16.66 11.54
CA MET A 18 -17.56 15.79 12.33
C MET A 18 -18.27 14.75 11.46
N GLU A 19 -18.73 15.13 10.26
CA GLU A 19 -19.31 14.19 9.30
C GLU A 19 -18.29 13.13 8.86
N GLN A 20 -17.06 13.55 8.55
CA GLN A 20 -15.96 12.66 8.20
C GLN A 20 -15.63 11.67 9.32
N LEU A 21 -15.49 12.15 10.55
CA LEU A 21 -15.20 11.32 11.71
C LEU A 21 -16.32 10.32 12.03
N LYS A 22 -17.58 10.71 11.80
CA LYS A 22 -18.70 9.77 11.91
C LYS A 22 -18.51 8.62 10.91
N LEU A 23 -18.26 8.92 9.64
CA LEU A 23 -18.04 7.91 8.61
C LEU A 23 -16.87 6.98 8.97
N GLU A 24 -15.74 7.52 9.42
CA GLU A 24 -14.57 6.74 9.83
C GLU A 24 -14.84 5.85 11.06
N ALA A 25 -15.66 6.32 12.00
CA ALA A 25 -16.06 5.55 13.17
C ALA A 25 -16.98 4.36 12.82
N TRP A 26 -17.72 4.45 11.71
CA TRP A 26 -18.58 3.37 11.21
C TRP A 26 -17.83 2.29 10.41
N VAL A 27 -16.53 2.47 10.15
CA VAL A 27 -15.73 1.46 9.44
C VAL A 27 -15.57 0.20 10.30
N GLU A 28 -16.07 -0.92 9.79
CA GLU A 28 -15.90 -2.22 10.43
C GLU A 28 -14.41 -2.62 10.41
N ARG A 29 -13.88 -2.97 11.59
CA ARG A 29 -12.49 -3.39 11.73
C ARG A 29 -12.39 -4.90 11.84
N ILE A 30 -11.36 -5.45 11.21
CA ILE A 30 -10.94 -6.84 11.45
C ILE A 30 -9.95 -6.91 12.61
N LYS A 31 -9.75 -8.11 13.17
CA LYS A 31 -8.70 -8.35 14.17
C LYS A 31 -7.33 -8.18 13.52
N VAL A 32 -6.39 -7.56 14.24
CA VAL A 32 -5.00 -7.41 13.77
C VAL A 32 -4.37 -8.77 13.46
N SER A 33 -4.64 -9.79 14.29
CA SER A 33 -4.16 -11.15 14.06
C SER A 33 -4.69 -11.75 12.76
N GLN A 34 -5.93 -11.45 12.39
CA GLN A 34 -6.53 -11.90 11.13
C GLN A 34 -5.85 -11.22 9.95
N GLY A 35 -5.73 -9.89 9.97
CA GLY A 35 -5.04 -9.15 8.90
C GLY A 35 -3.58 -9.57 8.75
N ALA A 36 -2.87 -9.83 9.85
CA ALA A 36 -1.49 -10.32 9.82
C ALA A 36 -1.38 -11.73 9.19
N ALA A 37 -2.32 -12.64 9.50
CA ALA A 37 -2.34 -13.97 8.91
C ALA A 37 -2.63 -13.93 7.40
N GLU A 38 -3.58 -13.09 6.96
CA GLU A 38 -3.88 -12.89 5.54
C GLU A 38 -2.68 -12.35 4.77
N LEU A 39 -1.98 -11.35 5.32
CA LEU A 39 -0.75 -10.81 4.73
C LEU A 39 0.37 -11.87 4.65
N GLN A 40 0.58 -12.64 5.72
CA GLN A 40 1.55 -13.73 5.71
C GLN A 40 1.21 -14.77 4.62
N GLN A 41 -0.06 -15.18 4.55
CA GLN A 41 -0.50 -16.17 3.57
C GLN A 41 -0.32 -15.66 2.14
N TYR A 42 -0.60 -14.39 1.88
CA TYR A 42 -0.35 -13.76 0.59
C TYR A 42 1.13 -13.85 0.21
N CYS A 43 2.02 -13.39 1.09
CA CYS A 43 3.46 -13.45 0.83
C CYS A 43 3.96 -14.88 0.61
N MET A 44 3.51 -15.86 1.39
CA MET A 44 3.94 -17.25 1.24
C MET A 44 3.51 -17.89 -0.08
N GLN A 45 2.32 -17.55 -0.58
CA GLN A 45 1.81 -18.09 -1.84
C GLN A 45 2.58 -17.56 -3.06
N ASP A 46 3.04 -16.30 -3.00
CA ASP A 46 3.74 -15.65 -4.12
C ASP A 46 5.26 -15.62 -3.96
N ALA A 47 5.80 -15.99 -2.80
CA ALA A 47 7.23 -16.00 -2.53
C ALA A 47 8.05 -16.78 -3.58
N CYS A 48 7.53 -17.90 -4.09
CA CYS A 48 8.24 -18.70 -5.10
C CYS A 48 8.29 -18.05 -6.49
N LYS A 49 7.43 -17.06 -6.75
CA LYS A 49 7.38 -16.30 -8.01
C LYS A 49 8.18 -14.99 -7.92
N ASP A 50 8.54 -14.57 -6.71
CA ASP A 50 9.32 -13.37 -6.50
C ASP A 50 10.79 -13.63 -6.83
N ALA A 51 11.18 -13.18 -8.01
CA ALA A 51 12.54 -13.20 -8.54
C ALA A 51 13.61 -12.62 -7.58
N LEU A 52 13.23 -11.68 -6.70
CA LEU A 52 14.16 -11.08 -5.74
C LEU A 52 14.32 -11.94 -4.49
N LEU A 53 13.31 -12.76 -4.15
CA LEU A 53 13.37 -13.68 -3.03
C LEU A 53 14.05 -15.00 -3.39
N VAL A 54 13.69 -15.61 -4.52
CA VAL A 54 14.24 -16.92 -4.93
C VAL A 54 15.44 -16.82 -5.88
N GLY A 55 15.72 -15.64 -6.39
CA GLY A 55 16.69 -15.43 -7.46
C GLY A 55 16.13 -15.84 -8.83
N VAL A 56 16.79 -15.38 -9.88
CA VAL A 56 16.44 -15.72 -11.27
C VAL A 56 17.47 -16.69 -11.85
N PRO A 57 17.04 -17.72 -12.58
CA PRO A 57 17.94 -18.58 -13.33
C PRO A 57 18.87 -17.77 -14.25
N THR A 58 20.10 -18.27 -14.44
CA THR A 58 21.07 -17.66 -15.36
C THR A 58 20.51 -17.69 -16.78
N GLY A 59 20.33 -16.52 -17.41
CA GLY A 59 19.78 -16.36 -18.75
C GLY A 59 18.30 -15.95 -18.83
N SER A 60 17.52 -16.00 -17.74
CA SER A 60 16.16 -15.41 -17.69
C SER A 60 16.14 -14.00 -17.10
N ASN A 61 17.29 -13.50 -16.62
CA ASN A 61 17.44 -12.14 -16.12
C ASN A 61 17.64 -11.17 -17.28
N SER A 62 16.64 -10.33 -17.57
CA SER A 62 16.70 -9.29 -18.61
C SER A 62 17.80 -8.24 -18.40
N PHE A 63 18.35 -8.14 -17.19
CA PHE A 63 19.44 -7.23 -16.85
C PHE A 63 20.82 -7.89 -16.88
N GLN A 64 20.89 -9.19 -17.14
CA GLN A 64 22.16 -9.88 -17.28
C GLN A 64 22.74 -9.58 -18.66
N GLU A 65 23.99 -9.12 -18.68
CA GLU A 65 24.70 -8.79 -19.91
C GLU A 65 24.77 -10.04 -20.81
N PRO A 66 24.47 -9.93 -22.13
CA PRO A 66 24.53 -11.08 -23.02
C PRO A 66 25.94 -11.67 -22.95
N ARG A 67 26.05 -12.98 -22.65
CA ARG A 67 27.35 -13.66 -22.71
C ARG A 67 27.82 -13.61 -24.17
N SER A 68 28.74 -12.70 -24.48
CA SER A 68 29.46 -12.69 -25.75
C SER A 68 30.39 -13.90 -25.76
N CYS A 69 29.88 -15.05 -26.18
CA CYS A 69 30.75 -16.13 -26.62
C CYS A 69 31.35 -15.71 -27.96
N ALA A 70 32.47 -14.99 -27.93
CA ALA A 70 33.40 -14.97 -29.05
C ALA A 70 34.05 -16.35 -29.11
N LEU A 71 33.44 -17.27 -29.86
CA LEU A 71 34.13 -18.47 -30.33
C LEU A 71 35.06 -18.01 -31.46
N LEU A 72 36.37 -18.00 -31.19
CA LEU A 72 37.43 -17.96 -32.20
C LEU A 72 37.66 -19.35 -32.78
#